data_AF-A0A7C9AYI5-F1
#
_entry.id   AF-A0A7C9AYI5-F1
#
_cell.length_a   1.000
_cell.length_b   1.000
_cell.length_c   1.000
_cell.angle_alpha   90.00
_cell.angle_beta   90.00
_cell.angle_gamma   90.00
#
_symmetry.space_group_name_H-M   'P 1'
#
loop_
_entity.id
_entity.type
_entity.pdbx_description
1 polymer ?
#
loop_
_entity_poly.entity_id
_entity_poly.type
_entity_poly.pdbx_seq_one_letter_code
_entity_poly.pdbx_strand_id
1 'polypeptide(L)'
;KNMQVTIAFNHFGEGLVQRMPRCRHGYFHVVNNDYTHWEMYAIGGSANPTINSQGNRFLAPDDRFKKEVTKHEDAPENEWKNWNWRSEGDLMLNGAYFTPSGTGASSSYAKASSLGAKPSS
;
A
#
# COMPACT_ATOMS: atom_id res chain seq x y z
N LYS A 1 -2.21 18.96 -1.53
CA LYS A 1 -2.90 17.74 -1.04
C LYS A 1 -3.18 17.97 0.45
N ASN A 2 -4.44 18.07 0.89
CA ASN A 2 -4.76 18.47 2.27
C ASN A 2 -5.11 17.28 3.18
N MET A 3 -5.64 16.20 2.62
CA MET A 3 -5.92 14.97 3.35
C MET A 3 -4.63 14.20 3.64
N GLN A 4 -4.44 13.84 4.91
CA GLN A 4 -3.38 12.98 5.40
C GLN A 4 -4.02 11.90 6.28
N VAL A 5 -3.67 10.64 6.05
CA VAL A 5 -4.25 9.50 6.77
C VAL A 5 -3.14 8.54 7.16
N THR A 6 -3.20 8.03 8.39
CA THR A 6 -2.39 6.90 8.85
C THR A 6 -3.30 5.70 9.05
N ILE A 7 -2.98 4.57 8.43
CA ILE A 7 -3.64 3.29 8.59
C ILE A 7 -2.62 2.38 9.27
N ALA A 8 -2.86 2.01 10.53
CA ALA A 8 -1.91 1.27 11.30
C ALA A 8 -2.52 0.20 12.19
N PHE A 9 -1.79 -0.91 12.37
CA PHE A 9 -2.12 -2.00 13.30
C PHE A 9 -3.49 -2.65 13.08
N ASN A 10 -3.95 -2.68 11.84
CA ASN A 10 -5.18 -3.38 11.46
C ASN A 10 -4.86 -4.80 11.00
N HIS A 11 -5.83 -5.70 11.17
CA HIS A 11 -5.88 -6.96 10.45
C HIS A 11 -6.93 -6.85 9.35
N PHE A 12 -6.50 -7.01 8.11
CA PHE A 12 -7.37 -7.12 6.93
C PHE A 12 -7.35 -8.56 6.44
N GLY A 13 -8.47 -9.27 6.58
CA GLY A 13 -8.53 -10.72 6.36
C GLY A 13 -9.75 -11.18 5.58
N GLU A 14 -10.27 -12.34 5.95
CA GLU A 14 -11.30 -13.06 5.19
C GLU A 14 -12.54 -12.20 4.87
N GLY A 15 -13.09 -12.42 3.68
CA GLY A 15 -14.26 -11.70 3.16
C GLY A 15 -13.96 -10.31 2.60
N LEU A 16 -12.72 -9.81 2.72
CA LEU A 16 -12.32 -8.54 2.12
C LEU A 16 -11.86 -8.74 0.67
N VAL A 17 -12.66 -8.23 -0.25
CA VAL A 17 -12.34 -8.32 -1.69
C VAL A 17 -11.16 -7.41 -2.06
N GLN A 18 -11.19 -6.14 -1.60
CA GLN A 18 -10.25 -5.10 -2.03
C GLN A 18 -10.35 -3.82 -1.18
N ARG A 19 -9.53 -2.81 -1.51
CA ARG A 19 -9.60 -1.41 -1.00
C ARG A 19 -9.19 -1.25 0.46
N MET A 20 -8.03 -1.78 0.81
CA MET A 20 -7.48 -1.77 2.16
C MET A 20 -6.14 -0.99 2.23
N PRO A 21 -6.07 0.31 1.90
CA PRO A 21 -7.13 1.20 1.45
C PRO A 21 -7.24 1.33 -0.08
N ARG A 22 -8.29 2.02 -0.57
CA ARG A 22 -8.30 2.67 -1.90
C ARG A 22 -8.21 4.18 -1.75
N CYS A 23 -7.12 4.76 -2.24
CA CYS A 23 -6.76 6.15 -2.02
C CYS A 23 -7.11 7.05 -3.21
N ARG A 24 -7.54 8.30 -2.94
CA ARG A 24 -7.71 9.34 -3.96
C ARG A 24 -7.19 10.66 -3.46
N HIS A 25 -6.35 11.31 -4.26
CA HIS A 25 -5.61 12.51 -3.85
C HIS A 25 -4.88 12.26 -2.52
N GLY A 26 -4.39 13.29 -1.81
CA GLY A 26 -3.91 13.08 -0.43
C GLY A 26 -2.62 12.26 -0.25
N TYR A 27 -2.27 12.08 1.02
CA TYR A 27 -1.13 11.30 1.50
C TYR A 27 -1.61 10.22 2.48
N PHE A 28 -1.10 9.00 2.30
CA PHE A 28 -1.47 7.84 3.10
C PHE A 28 -0.22 7.14 3.61
N HIS A 29 -0.13 7.00 4.92
CA HIS A 29 0.86 6.16 5.57
C HIS A 29 0.20 4.85 6.00
N VAL A 30 0.51 3.76 5.31
CA VAL A 30 0.02 2.42 5.58
C VAL A 30 1.14 1.67 6.32
N VAL A 31 1.00 1.46 7.63
CA VAL A 31 2.11 1.00 8.47
C VAL A 31 1.74 -0.12 9.44
N ASN A 32 2.54 -1.18 9.49
CA ASN A 32 2.37 -2.31 10.42
C ASN A 32 0.95 -2.91 10.44
N ASN A 33 0.32 -3.08 9.28
CA ASN A 33 -0.94 -3.83 9.14
C ASN A 33 -0.65 -5.26 8.67
N ASP A 34 -1.54 -6.19 9.00
CA ASP A 34 -1.49 -7.58 8.52
C ASP A 34 -2.59 -7.79 7.48
N TYR A 35 -2.18 -8.26 6.30
CA TYR A 35 -3.03 -8.47 5.14
C TYR A 35 -3.03 -9.93 4.75
N THR A 36 -4.23 -10.49 4.67
CA THR A 36 -4.45 -11.87 4.23
C THR A 36 -5.65 -11.93 3.29
N HIS A 37 -5.68 -12.93 2.40
CA HIS A 37 -6.89 -13.36 1.68
C HIS A 37 -7.61 -12.31 0.79
N TRP A 38 -6.94 -11.26 0.30
CA TRP A 38 -7.61 -10.30 -0.60
C TRP A 38 -8.06 -10.96 -1.91
N GLU A 39 -9.23 -10.62 -2.43
CA GLU A 39 -9.74 -11.25 -3.66
C GLU A 39 -9.42 -10.50 -4.95
N MET A 40 -8.90 -9.28 -4.89
CA MET A 40 -8.49 -8.53 -6.09
C MET A 40 -7.16 -7.78 -5.90
N TYR A 41 -7.08 -6.91 -4.89
CA TYR A 41 -5.85 -6.21 -4.50
C TYR A 41 -5.95 -5.77 -3.04
N ALA A 42 -4.82 -5.56 -2.38
CA ALA A 42 -4.82 -5.02 -1.02
C ALA A 42 -4.91 -3.48 -1.04
N ILE A 43 -3.92 -2.82 -1.62
CA ILE A 43 -3.79 -1.36 -1.65
C ILE A 43 -4.04 -0.85 -3.06
N GLY A 44 -4.90 0.15 -3.22
CA GLY A 44 -5.17 0.74 -4.53
C GLY A 44 -5.34 2.24 -4.49
N GLY A 45 -5.51 2.84 -5.65
CA GLY A 45 -5.73 4.27 -5.73
C GLY A 45 -5.89 4.81 -7.14
N SER A 46 -6.44 6.02 -7.22
CA SER A 46 -6.66 6.78 -8.46
C SER A 46 -6.42 8.26 -8.22
N ALA A 47 -6.19 9.04 -9.27
CA ALA A 47 -5.99 10.49 -9.20
C ALA A 47 -4.80 10.92 -8.32
N ASN A 48 -3.64 10.27 -8.52
CA ASN A 48 -2.33 10.60 -7.95
C ASN A 48 -2.31 10.74 -6.41
N PRO A 49 -2.69 9.71 -5.63
CA PRO A 49 -2.41 9.69 -4.19
C PRO A 49 -0.91 9.45 -3.95
N THR A 50 -0.42 9.87 -2.78
CA THR A 50 0.91 9.44 -2.30
C THR A 50 0.69 8.33 -1.29
N ILE A 51 1.29 7.16 -1.52
CA ILE A 51 1.16 5.99 -0.64
C ILE A 51 2.54 5.62 -0.12
N ASN A 52 2.67 5.60 1.20
CA ASN A 52 3.83 5.13 1.91
C ASN A 52 3.47 3.85 2.67
N SER A 53 3.88 2.69 2.16
CA SER A 53 3.70 1.39 2.80
C SER A 53 4.97 1.03 3.58
N GLN A 54 4.86 0.79 4.90
CA GLN A 54 6.01 0.46 5.75
C GLN A 54 5.70 -0.64 6.78
N GLY A 55 6.55 -1.66 6.87
CA GLY A 55 6.45 -2.69 7.92
C GLY A 55 5.14 -3.52 7.94
N ASN A 56 4.36 -3.52 6.87
CA ASN A 56 3.17 -4.34 6.75
C ASN A 56 3.54 -5.78 6.41
N ARG A 57 2.64 -6.71 6.73
CA ARG A 57 2.74 -8.11 6.31
C ARG A 57 1.68 -8.40 5.26
N PHE A 58 2.10 -8.87 4.08
CA PHE A 58 1.23 -9.22 2.97
C PHE A 58 1.34 -10.71 2.67
N LEU A 59 0.32 -11.49 3.04
CA LEU A 59 0.16 -12.88 2.64
C LEU A 59 -0.80 -12.96 1.45
N ALA A 60 -0.23 -13.09 0.24
CA ALA A 60 -1.06 -13.21 -0.95
C ALA A 60 -1.91 -14.48 -0.92
N PRO A 61 -3.12 -14.46 -1.51
CA PRO A 61 -3.92 -15.66 -1.75
C PRO A 61 -3.19 -16.64 -2.67
N ASP A 62 -3.60 -17.91 -2.66
CA ASP A 62 -3.00 -18.96 -3.50
C ASP A 62 -3.25 -18.76 -5.00
N ASP A 63 -4.27 -17.97 -5.36
CA ASP A 63 -4.54 -17.59 -6.74
C ASP A 63 -3.33 -16.84 -7.34
N ARG A 64 -2.74 -17.44 -8.38
CA ARG A 64 -1.57 -16.91 -9.08
C ARG A 64 -1.79 -15.53 -9.71
N PHE A 65 -3.04 -15.13 -9.95
CA PHE A 65 -3.38 -13.85 -10.55
C PHE A 65 -3.62 -12.74 -9.52
N LYS A 66 -3.51 -13.04 -8.21
CA LYS A 66 -3.81 -12.12 -7.11
C LYS A 66 -2.58 -11.84 -6.23
N LYS A 67 -1.39 -11.90 -6.82
CA LYS A 67 -0.11 -11.72 -6.12
C LYS A 67 0.29 -10.25 -5.94
N GLU A 68 -0.20 -9.37 -6.80
CA GLU A 68 0.11 -7.96 -6.68
C GLU A 68 -0.69 -7.32 -5.55
N VAL A 69 0.02 -6.68 -4.61
CA VAL A 69 -0.55 -5.90 -3.51
C VAL A 69 -1.25 -4.65 -4.03
N THR A 70 -0.68 -4.05 -5.08
CA THR A 70 -1.05 -2.73 -5.62
C THR A 70 -2.04 -2.78 -6.77
N LYS A 71 -2.95 -1.81 -6.84
CA LYS A 71 -3.78 -1.55 -8.03
C LYS A 71 -3.89 -0.06 -8.34
N HIS A 72 -3.28 0.35 -9.47
CA HIS A 72 -3.42 1.69 -10.03
C HIS A 72 -4.69 1.75 -10.89
N GLU A 73 -5.70 2.47 -10.40
CA GLU A 73 -7.03 2.57 -11.01
C GLU A 73 -7.17 3.85 -11.84
N ASP A 74 -7.99 3.78 -12.89
CA ASP A 74 -8.43 4.94 -13.70
C ASP A 74 -7.28 5.75 -14.35
N ALA A 75 -6.11 5.14 -14.58
CA ALA A 75 -4.98 5.79 -15.23
C ALA A 75 -4.14 4.79 -16.04
N PRO A 76 -3.63 5.19 -17.22
CA PRO A 76 -2.64 4.40 -17.96
C PRO A 76 -1.26 4.43 -17.29
N GLU A 77 -0.41 3.45 -17.61
CA GLU A 77 0.93 3.30 -17.00
C GLU A 77 1.83 4.52 -17.17
N ASN A 78 1.80 5.17 -18.34
CA ASN A 78 2.57 6.38 -18.56
C ASN A 78 2.20 7.53 -17.60
N GLU A 79 1.00 7.51 -17.03
CA GLU A 79 0.54 8.44 -16.00
C GLU A 79 0.86 7.93 -14.59
N TRP A 80 0.37 6.75 -14.21
CA TRP A 80 0.46 6.28 -12.82
C TRP A 80 1.88 5.96 -12.38
N LYS A 81 2.80 5.66 -13.32
CA LYS A 81 4.23 5.46 -13.00
C LYS A 81 4.88 6.69 -12.35
N ASN A 82 4.25 7.87 -12.47
CA ASN A 82 4.72 9.11 -11.84
C ASN A 82 4.07 9.38 -10.47
N TRP A 83 3.11 8.57 -10.03
CA TRP A 83 2.54 8.67 -8.68
C TRP A 83 3.56 8.16 -7.66
N ASN A 84 3.53 8.69 -6.44
CA ASN A 84 4.55 8.35 -5.44
C ASN A 84 4.05 7.21 -4.54
N TRP A 85 4.28 5.96 -4.95
CA TRP A 85 3.93 4.76 -4.19
C TRP A 85 5.19 4.00 -3.84
N ARG A 86 5.40 3.76 -2.53
CA ARG A 86 6.60 3.08 -2.04
C ARG A 86 6.27 2.03 -0.99
N SER A 87 7.13 1.03 -0.91
CA SER A 87 7.12 -0.07 0.05
C SER A 87 8.50 -0.14 0.70
N GLU A 88 8.57 -0.13 2.03
CA GLU A 88 9.82 -0.18 2.81
C GLU A 88 9.66 -1.07 4.04
N GLY A 89 10.45 -2.13 4.14
CA GLY A 89 10.38 -3.07 5.28
C GLY A 89 9.11 -3.92 5.34
N ASP A 90 8.27 -3.91 4.30
CA ASP A 90 7.10 -4.78 4.19
C ASP A 90 7.53 -6.25 3.99
N LEU A 91 6.88 -7.19 4.69
CA LEU A 91 7.07 -8.64 4.51
C LEU A 91 6.08 -9.17 3.48
N MET A 92 6.63 -9.67 2.37
CA MET A 92 5.88 -10.27 1.27
C MET A 92 5.92 -11.80 1.39
N LEU A 93 4.75 -12.44 1.48
CA LEU A 93 4.60 -13.88 1.62
C LEU A 93 3.74 -14.47 0.49
N ASN A 94 3.94 -15.75 0.22
CA ASN A 94 3.23 -16.49 -0.82
C ASN A 94 3.30 -15.82 -2.21
N GLY A 95 4.45 -15.22 -2.54
CA GLY A 95 4.67 -14.55 -3.82
C GLY A 95 4.03 -13.17 -3.94
N ALA A 96 3.56 -12.57 -2.84
CA ALA A 96 3.12 -11.18 -2.82
C ALA A 96 4.22 -10.25 -3.39
N TYR A 97 3.83 -9.19 -4.09
CA TYR A 97 4.75 -8.14 -4.47
C TYR A 97 4.06 -6.78 -4.55
N PHE A 98 4.83 -5.72 -4.37
CA PHE A 98 4.39 -4.34 -4.47
C PHE A 98 5.04 -3.71 -5.70
N THR A 99 4.25 -3.02 -6.54
CA THR A 99 4.78 -2.29 -7.69
C THR A 99 5.01 -0.82 -7.30
N PRO A 100 6.25 -0.39 -6.99
CA PRO A 100 6.53 0.99 -6.64
C PRO A 100 6.44 1.90 -7.87
N SER A 101 6.17 3.17 -7.64
CA SER A 101 6.10 4.19 -8.67
C SER A 101 6.61 5.55 -8.17
N GLY A 102 6.92 6.43 -9.13
CA GLY A 102 7.40 7.78 -8.87
C GLY A 102 8.89 7.82 -8.52
N THR A 103 9.39 9.02 -8.25
CA THR A 103 10.81 9.27 -7.95
C THR A 103 11.13 9.07 -6.45
N GLY A 104 10.16 8.54 -5.69
CA GLY A 104 10.14 8.62 -4.24
C GLY A 104 9.70 10.01 -3.78
N ALA A 105 8.74 10.06 -2.84
CA ALA A 105 8.47 11.30 -2.12
C ALA A 105 9.71 11.66 -1.30
N SER A 106 10.14 12.93 -1.36
CA SER A 106 11.22 13.44 -0.52
C SER A 106 10.98 13.05 0.94
N SER A 107 12.06 12.78 1.68
CA SER A 107 12.10 12.48 3.12
C SER A 107 11.49 13.57 4.01
N SER A 108 10.86 14.60 3.43
CA SER A 108 10.31 15.80 4.05
C SER A 108 9.14 15.55 5.00
N TYR A 109 8.61 14.32 5.07
CA TYR A 109 7.63 13.91 6.08
C TYR A 109 8.16 12.78 6.95
N ALA A 110 9.48 12.79 7.22
CA ALA A 110 10.09 12.07 8.32
C ALA A 110 9.29 12.39 9.60
N LYS A 111 8.51 11.41 10.05
CA LYS A 111 7.62 11.52 11.20
C LYS A 111 6.41 12.43 10.95
N ALA A 112 5.49 12.02 10.06
CA ALA A 112 4.10 12.02 10.53
C ALA A 112 4.11 11.38 11.93
N SER A 113 3.32 11.86 12.89
CA SER A 113 3.33 11.37 14.29
C SER A 113 2.90 9.89 14.44
N SER A 114 3.08 9.07 13.41
CA SER A 114 3.10 7.62 13.46
C SER A 114 4.30 7.12 14.24
N LEU A 115 4.05 6.14 15.10
CA LEU A 115 5.06 5.28 15.69
C LEU A 115 5.98 4.73 14.60
N GLY A 116 7.27 4.53 14.93
CA GLY A 116 8.19 3.89 14.01
C GLY A 116 7.67 2.53 13.56
N ALA A 117 7.83 2.22 12.27
CA ALA A 117 7.53 0.88 11.76
C ALA A 117 8.32 -0.15 12.59
N LYS A 118 7.66 -1.25 12.94
CA LYS A 118 8.33 -2.39 13.58
C LYS A 118 8.62 -3.42 12.49
N PRO A 119 9.64 -4.27 12.66
CA PRO A 119 9.83 -5.41 11.77
C PRO A 119 8.53 -6.23 11.71
N SER A 120 8.16 -6.66 10.52
CA SER A 120 6.98 -7.47 10.23
C SER A 120 7.20 -8.98 10.47
N SER A 121 8.34 -9.35 11.02
CA SER A 121 8.79 -10.72 11.36
C SER A 121 8.58 -11.05 12.82
#